data_AF-A0A372Q1X5-F1
#
_entry.id   AF-A0A372Q1X5-F1
#
_cell.length_a   1.000
_cell.length_b   1.000
_cell.length_c   1.000
_cell.angle_alpha   90.00
_cell.angle_beta   90.00
_cell.angle_gamma   90.00
#
_symmetry.space_group_name_H-M   'P 1'
#
loop_
_entity.id
_entity.type
_entity.pdbx_description
1 polymer ?
#
loop_
_entity_poly.entity_id
_entity_poly.type
_entity_poly.pdbx_seq_one_letter_code
_entity_poly.pdbx_strand_id
1 'polypeptide(L)'
;MEISFNCYVLSSSDTFTIDIYKEKDIRYTMLGGNKYGLTVFKIGNILNFICNRNKVDISVMRGVKLWKVNVKKSEIKKNVHTEEDIININGQEMEPEELFEEYFKDELNKQNYIVSNIHIIAIISTTG
;
A
#
# COMPACT_ATOMS: atom_id res chain seq x y z
N MET A 1 5.41 11.97 -12.93
CA MET A 1 4.75 11.54 -11.68
C MET A 1 3.66 12.54 -11.34
N GLU A 2 2.42 12.09 -11.12
CA GLU A 2 1.26 12.92 -10.74
C GLU A 2 1.03 12.92 -9.22
N ILE A 3 1.06 11.73 -8.61
CA ILE A 3 0.86 11.50 -7.19
C ILE A 3 1.68 10.26 -6.77
N SER A 4 2.10 10.19 -5.50
CA SER A 4 2.90 9.09 -4.96
C SER A 4 2.40 8.72 -3.57
N PHE A 5 2.26 7.42 -3.32
CA PHE A 5 1.81 6.86 -2.05
C PHE A 5 2.95 6.11 -1.38
N ASN A 6 3.13 6.31 -0.08
CA ASN A 6 4.18 5.62 0.66
C ASN A 6 3.71 4.23 1.09
N CYS A 7 4.58 3.24 0.94
CA CYS A 7 4.39 1.88 1.42
C CYS A 7 5.39 1.55 2.52
N TYR A 8 4.91 0.93 3.60
CA TYR A 8 5.71 0.48 4.74
C TYR A 8 5.44 -0.98 5.03
N VAL A 9 6.50 -1.78 5.15
CA VAL A 9 6.42 -3.16 5.62
C VAL A 9 6.90 -3.18 7.07
N LEU A 10 6.00 -3.44 8.02
CA LEU A 10 6.32 -3.30 9.45
C LEU A 10 7.42 -4.28 9.90
N SER A 11 7.35 -5.54 9.44
CA SER A 11 8.25 -6.60 9.90
C SER A 11 9.70 -6.41 9.44
N SER A 12 9.93 -5.86 8.25
CA SER A 12 11.26 -5.70 7.67
C SER A 12 11.77 -4.25 7.67
N SER A 13 10.95 -3.30 8.13
CA SER A 13 11.19 -1.86 7.97
C SER A 13 11.45 -1.44 6.50
N ASP A 14 11.07 -2.28 5.54
CA ASP A 14 11.20 -1.98 4.11
C ASP A 14 10.21 -0.89 3.73
N THR A 15 10.67 0.04 2.89
CA THR A 15 9.87 1.17 2.43
C THR A 15 10.08 1.40 0.95
N PHE A 16 8.99 1.77 0.28
CA PHE A 16 8.99 2.14 -1.13
C PHE A 16 7.77 3.00 -1.44
N THR A 17 7.65 3.46 -2.68
CA THR A 17 6.51 4.25 -3.12
C THR A 17 5.76 3.56 -4.24
N ILE A 18 4.44 3.79 -4.29
CA ILE A 18 3.63 3.56 -5.47
C ILE A 18 3.45 4.90 -6.17
N ASP A 19 4.22 5.10 -7.23
CA ASP A 19 4.14 6.31 -8.03
C ASP A 19 3.09 6.14 -9.13
N ILE A 20 2.19 7.10 -9.22
CA ILE A 20 1.18 7.18 -10.26
C ILE A 20 1.63 8.21 -11.29
N TYR A 21 1.60 7.79 -12.54
CA TYR A 21 1.93 8.58 -13.71
C TYR A 21 0.66 8.83 -14.51
N LYS A 22 0.62 9.95 -15.21
CA LYS A 22 -0.45 10.28 -16.15
C LYS A 22 0.17 10.57 -17.51
N GLU A 23 -0.30 9.87 -18.52
CA GLU A 23 0.06 10.08 -19.91
C GLU A 23 -1.24 10.24 -20.70
N LYS A 24 -1.46 11.46 -21.23
CA LYS A 24 -2.78 11.89 -21.72
C LYS A 24 -3.84 11.70 -20.62
N ASP A 25 -4.88 10.94 -20.88
CA ASP A 25 -5.96 10.65 -19.92
C ASP A 25 -5.83 9.29 -19.23
N ILE A 26 -4.72 8.58 -19.45
CA ILE A 26 -4.49 7.26 -18.87
C ILE A 26 -3.54 7.39 -17.69
N ARG A 27 -3.98 6.87 -16.54
CA ARG A 27 -3.14 6.75 -15.35
C ARG A 27 -2.58 5.34 -15.24
N TYR A 28 -1.31 5.26 -14.84
CA TYR A 28 -0.61 4.00 -14.69
C TYR A 28 0.43 4.07 -13.57
N THR A 29 0.91 2.92 -13.13
CA THR A 29 2.03 2.78 -12.21
C THR A 29 3.08 1.82 -12.76
N MET A 30 4.30 1.94 -12.24
CA MET A 30 5.42 1.04 -12.52
C MET A 30 5.77 0.31 -11.22
N LEU A 31 5.64 -1.02 -11.19
CA LEU A 31 5.92 -1.82 -10.00
C LEU A 31 6.66 -3.11 -10.37
N GLY A 32 7.84 -3.33 -9.76
CA GLY A 32 8.66 -4.52 -10.05
C GLY A 32 9.08 -4.66 -11.51
N GLY A 33 9.27 -3.54 -12.23
CA GLY A 33 9.58 -3.53 -13.66
C GLY A 33 8.37 -3.67 -14.59
N ASN A 34 7.17 -3.91 -14.05
CA ASN A 34 5.94 -4.02 -14.84
C ASN A 34 5.19 -2.68 -14.86
N LYS A 35 4.56 -2.37 -16.01
CA LYS A 35 3.65 -1.24 -16.18
C LYS A 35 2.21 -1.71 -16.00
N TYR A 36 1.46 -1.09 -15.09
CA TYR A 36 0.05 -1.39 -14.84
C TYR A 36 -0.81 -0.16 -15.09
N GLY A 37 -1.83 -0.26 -15.94
CA GLY A 37 -2.90 0.74 -15.96
C GLY A 37 -3.70 0.68 -14.66
N LEU A 38 -4.13 1.83 -14.12
CA LEU A 38 -4.86 1.86 -12.85
C LEU A 38 -6.15 1.03 -12.88
N THR A 39 -6.81 0.94 -14.04
CA THR A 39 -8.05 0.16 -14.25
C THR A 39 -7.88 -1.35 -14.07
N VAL A 40 -6.63 -1.85 -14.03
CA VAL A 40 -6.30 -3.27 -13.83
C VAL A 40 -5.30 -3.49 -12.70
N PHE A 41 -4.81 -2.42 -12.08
CA PHE A 41 -3.82 -2.49 -11.01
C PHE A 41 -4.53 -2.83 -9.70
N LYS A 42 -4.25 -4.01 -9.17
CA LYS A 42 -4.90 -4.57 -7.97
C LYS A 42 -4.00 -4.49 -6.75
N ILE A 43 -4.62 -4.51 -5.58
CA ILE A 43 -3.92 -4.61 -4.29
C ILE A 43 -3.02 -5.86 -4.24
N GLY A 44 -3.47 -6.97 -4.84
CA GLY A 44 -2.67 -8.19 -4.98
C GLY A 44 -1.36 -8.00 -5.75
N ASN A 45 -1.27 -7.03 -6.68
CA ASN A 45 0.00 -6.72 -7.34
C ASN A 45 1.02 -6.11 -6.36
N ILE A 46 0.55 -5.27 -5.43
CA ILE A 46 1.39 -4.68 -4.37
C ILE A 46 1.82 -5.77 -3.38
N LEU A 47 0.89 -6.63 -2.97
CA LEU A 47 1.17 -7.75 -2.07
C LEU A 47 2.23 -8.68 -2.66
N ASN A 48 2.06 -9.10 -3.92
CA ASN A 48 3.01 -9.96 -4.62
C ASN A 48 4.39 -9.30 -4.71
N PHE A 49 4.44 -8.00 -5.01
CA PHE A 49 5.69 -7.26 -5.07
C PHE A 49 6.41 -7.23 -3.71
N ILE A 50 5.69 -6.93 -2.62
CA ILE A 50 6.23 -6.94 -1.26
C ILE A 50 6.77 -8.32 -0.90
N CYS A 51 6.00 -9.38 -1.14
CA CYS A 51 6.38 -10.75 -0.81
C CYS A 51 7.64 -11.18 -1.56
N ASN A 52 7.69 -10.92 -2.87
CA ASN A 52 8.87 -11.21 -3.69
C ASN A 52 10.10 -10.43 -3.23
N ARG A 53 9.94 -9.12 -2.97
CA ARG A 53 11.02 -8.23 -2.53
C ARG A 53 11.58 -8.63 -1.16
N ASN A 54 10.73 -9.09 -0.25
CA ASN A 54 11.09 -9.50 1.11
C ASN A 54 11.36 -11.01 1.26
N LYS A 55 11.37 -11.77 0.15
CA LYS A 55 11.57 -13.23 0.12
C LYS A 55 10.63 -13.99 1.07
N VAL A 56 9.38 -13.57 1.12
CA VAL A 56 8.34 -14.18 1.96
C VAL A 56 7.96 -15.54 1.38
N ASP A 57 7.90 -16.56 2.24
CA ASP A 57 7.47 -17.90 1.84
C ASP A 57 6.00 -17.91 1.41
N ILE A 58 5.65 -18.77 0.45
CA ILE A 58 4.28 -18.90 -0.09
C ILE A 58 3.26 -19.25 1.01
N SER A 59 3.66 -20.03 2.01
CA SER A 59 2.79 -20.37 3.15
C SER A 59 2.44 -19.15 4.00
N VAL A 60 3.36 -18.21 4.15
CA VAL A 60 3.19 -16.95 4.91
C VAL A 60 2.46 -15.90 4.08
N MET A 61 2.69 -15.89 2.75
CA MET A 61 2.08 -14.94 1.82
C MET A 61 0.55 -14.86 1.93
N ARG A 62 -0.12 -15.99 2.22
CA ARG A 62 -1.58 -16.04 2.39
C ARG A 62 -2.09 -15.28 3.61
N GLY A 63 -1.23 -15.01 4.59
CA GLY A 63 -1.55 -14.25 5.79
C GLY A 63 -1.09 -12.80 5.73
N VAL A 64 -0.48 -12.35 4.63
CA VAL A 64 -0.04 -10.96 4.49
C VAL A 64 -1.25 -10.07 4.23
N LYS A 65 -1.46 -9.10 5.11
CA LYS A 65 -2.51 -8.10 4.97
C LYS A 65 -1.93 -6.74 4.58
N LEU A 66 -2.66 -6.03 3.73
CA LEU A 66 -2.36 -4.64 3.36
C LEU A 66 -3.43 -3.72 3.91
N TRP A 67 -3.00 -2.57 4.42
CA TRP A 67 -3.87 -1.60 5.08
C TRP A 67 -3.64 -0.21 4.51
N LYS A 68 -4.72 0.53 4.27
CA LYS A 68 -4.67 1.97 4.00
C LYS A 68 -4.85 2.72 5.32
N VAL A 69 -3.98 3.68 5.60
CA VAL A 69 -4.14 4.60 6.74
C VAL A 69 -3.97 6.05 6.29
N ASN A 70 -4.57 6.99 7.03
CA ASN A 70 -4.46 8.43 6.80
C ASN A 70 -4.03 9.15 8.09
N VAL A 71 -2.73 9.11 8.37
CA VAL A 71 -2.12 9.70 9.56
C VAL A 71 -0.73 10.24 9.22
N LYS A 72 -0.18 11.16 10.03
CA LYS A 72 1.21 11.60 9.80
C LYS A 72 2.17 10.44 9.98
N LYS A 73 3.23 10.39 9.17
CA LYS A 73 4.32 9.39 9.29
C LYS A 73 4.89 9.25 10.71
N SER A 74 4.94 10.35 11.48
CA SER A 74 5.39 10.34 12.88
C SER A 74 4.49 9.51 13.79
N GLU A 75 3.18 9.50 13.53
CA GLU A 75 2.20 8.71 14.30
C GLU A 75 2.37 7.22 14.02
N ILE A 76 2.61 6.83 12.77
CA ILE A 76 2.86 5.42 12.41
C ILE A 76 4.08 4.89 13.16
N LYS A 77 5.21 5.59 13.07
CA LYS A 77 6.46 5.15 13.71
C LYS A 77 6.35 5.00 15.23
N LYS A 78 5.48 5.79 15.86
CA LYS A 78 5.32 5.81 17.31
C LYS A 78 4.31 4.77 17.78
N ASN A 79 3.20 4.64 17.06
CA ASN A 79 2.01 3.98 17.57
C ASN A 79 1.68 2.66 16.85
N VAL A 80 2.27 2.34 15.70
CA VAL A 80 1.87 1.18 14.88
C VAL A 80 2.92 0.07 14.95
N HIS A 81 2.61 -0.99 15.68
CA HIS A 81 3.43 -2.21 15.81
C HIS A 81 2.65 -3.48 15.51
N THR A 82 1.33 -3.44 15.66
CA THR A 82 0.42 -4.58 15.50
C THR A 82 -0.77 -4.24 14.59
N GLU A 83 -1.55 -5.25 14.21
CA GLU A 83 -2.80 -5.06 13.47
C GLU A 83 -3.82 -4.24 14.28
N GLU A 84 -3.90 -4.47 15.59
CA GLU A 84 -4.78 -3.72 16.49
C GLU A 84 -4.44 -2.22 16.50
N ASP A 85 -3.15 -1.87 16.46
CA ASP A 85 -2.72 -0.47 16.36
C ASP A 85 -3.17 0.19 15.06
N ILE A 86 -3.16 -0.55 13.94
CA ILE A 86 -3.65 -0.07 12.65
C ILE A 86 -5.15 0.19 12.71
N ILE A 87 -5.92 -0.74 13.30
CA ILE A 87 -7.37 -0.59 13.49
C ILE A 87 -7.66 0.65 14.35
N ASN A 88 -6.90 0.87 15.42
CA ASN A 88 -7.05 2.01 16.33
C ASN A 88 -6.81 3.38 15.66
N ILE A 89 -6.06 3.42 14.56
CA ILE A 89 -5.86 4.64 13.76
C ILE A 89 -6.76 4.71 12.52
N ASN A 90 -7.88 3.98 12.52
CA ASN A 90 -8.84 3.87 11.43
C ASN A 90 -8.21 3.31 10.14
N GLY A 91 -7.33 2.33 10.28
CA GLY A 91 -6.81 1.60 9.13
C GLY A 91 -7.89 0.77 8.46
N GLN A 92 -7.90 0.83 7.14
CA GLN A 92 -8.79 0.06 6.29
C GLN A 92 -8.02 -1.11 5.70
N GLU A 93 -8.41 -2.34 6.03
CA GLU A 93 -7.87 -3.54 5.37
C GLU A 93 -8.22 -3.49 3.87
N MET A 94 -7.27 -3.91 3.03
CA MET A 94 -7.41 -3.90 1.58
C MET A 94 -7.42 -5.31 1.02
N GLU A 95 -8.45 -5.63 0.25
CA GLU A 95 -8.62 -6.96 -0.35
C GLU A 95 -7.74 -7.14 -1.60
N PRO A 96 -7.00 -8.26 -1.74
CA PRO A 96 -6.07 -8.49 -2.86
C PRO A 96 -6.73 -8.45 -4.25
N GLU A 97 -8.00 -8.85 -4.36
CA GLU A 97 -8.72 -8.93 -5.63
C GLU A 97 -9.21 -7.58 -6.14
N GLU A 98 -9.31 -6.59 -5.26
CA GLU A 98 -9.86 -5.26 -5.52
C GLU A 98 -8.83 -4.33 -6.18
N LEU A 99 -9.36 -3.31 -6.85
CA LEU A 99 -8.53 -2.36 -7.58
C LEU A 99 -7.92 -1.34 -6.62
N PHE A 100 -6.68 -0.96 -6.90
CA PHE A 100 -6.03 0.13 -6.17
C PHE A 100 -6.86 1.43 -6.22
N GLU A 101 -7.44 1.74 -7.38
CA GLU A 101 -8.22 2.97 -7.53
C GLU A 101 -9.48 3.02 -6.66
N GLU A 102 -10.04 1.88 -6.23
CA GLU A 102 -11.21 1.84 -5.36
C GLU A 102 -10.87 2.38 -3.97
N TYR A 103 -9.69 2.05 -3.45
CA TYR A 103 -9.20 2.55 -2.16
C TYR A 103 -8.69 3.98 -2.22
N PHE A 104 -8.14 4.42 -3.35
CA PHE A 104 -7.45 5.73 -3.46
C PHE A 104 -8.17 6.74 -4.37
N LYS A 105 -9.45 6.51 -4.65
CA LYS A 105 -10.24 7.29 -5.62
C LYS A 105 -10.23 8.79 -5.34
N ASP A 106 -10.43 9.17 -4.08
CA ASP A 106 -10.54 10.57 -3.69
C ASP A 106 -9.20 11.29 -3.85
N GLU A 107 -8.10 10.60 -3.55
CA GLU A 107 -6.76 11.17 -3.57
C GLU A 107 -6.19 11.22 -4.98
N LEU A 108 -6.51 10.22 -5.79
CA LEU A 108 -6.29 10.26 -7.24
C LEU A 108 -7.05 11.42 -7.89
N ASN A 109 -8.22 11.80 -7.36
CA ASN A 109 -9.00 12.92 -7.85
C ASN A 109 -8.70 14.26 -7.15
N LYS A 110 -7.65 14.30 -6.32
CA LYS A 110 -7.18 15.50 -5.60
C LYS A 110 -8.30 16.21 -4.82
N GLN A 111 -9.23 15.44 -4.25
CA GLN A 111 -10.05 15.97 -3.17
C GLN A 111 -9.13 16.41 -2.01
N ASN A 112 -9.59 17.28 -1.11
CA ASN A 112 -8.79 17.96 -0.07
C ASN A 112 -8.08 17.01 0.94
N TYR A 113 -7.09 16.25 0.47
CA TYR A 113 -6.34 15.26 1.22
C TYR A 113 -4.85 15.60 1.21
N ILE A 114 -4.22 15.37 2.34
CA ILE A 114 -2.78 15.49 2.48
C ILE A 114 -2.17 14.15 2.08
N VAL A 115 -1.79 14.00 0.81
CA VAL A 115 -1.24 12.75 0.25
C VAL A 115 -0.08 12.19 1.09
N SER A 116 0.74 13.06 1.69
CA SER A 116 1.86 12.64 2.54
C SER A 116 1.45 11.94 3.84
N ASN A 117 0.17 12.02 4.24
CA ASN A 117 -0.37 11.29 5.39
C ASN A 117 -0.96 9.93 4.98
N ILE A 118 -1.00 9.63 3.69
CA ILE A 118 -1.61 8.41 3.20
C ILE A 118 -0.53 7.37 2.99
N HIS A 119 -0.75 6.24 3.64
CA HIS A 119 0.24 5.19 3.75
C HIS A 119 -0.43 3.85 3.53
N ILE A 120 0.25 3.00 2.77
CA ILE A 120 -0.03 1.57 2.69
C ILE A 120 0.88 0.87 3.70
N ILE A 121 0.30 0.10 4.61
CA ILE A 121 1.03 -0.66 5.61
C ILE A 121 0.83 -2.15 5.33
N ALA A 122 1.93 -2.89 5.30
CA ALA A 122 1.93 -4.34 5.18
C ALA A 122 2.35 -4.98 6.50
N ILE A 123 1.57 -5.96 6.95
CA ILE A 123 1.92 -6.84 8.06
C ILE A 123 2.24 -8.20 7.49
N ILE A 124 3.47 -8.66 7.72
CA ILE A 124 3.88 -10.03 7.42
C ILE A 124 3.96 -10.76 8.76
N SER A 125 3.02 -11.67 8.98
CA SER A 125 2.99 -12.51 10.18
C SER A 125 4.19 -13.47 10.14
N THR A 126 5.26 -13.14 10.84
CA THR A 126 6.33 -14.09 11.12
C THR A 126 5.82 -14.99 12.24
N THR A 127 5.34 -16.19 11.92
CA THR A 127 5.18 -17.23 12.95
C THR A 127 6.54 -17.43 13.61
N GLY A 128 6.61 -17.15 14.91
CA GLY A 128 7.78 -17.42 15.74
C GLY A 128 8.07 -18.90 15.91
#